data_AF-A0A0K1P7Q8-F1
#
_entry.id   AF-A0A0K1P7Q8-F1
#
_cell.length_a   1.000
_cell.length_b   1.000
_cell.length_c   1.000
_cell.angle_alpha   90.00
_cell.angle_beta   90.00
_cell.angle_gamma   90.00
#
_symmetry.space_group_name_H-M   'P 1'
#
loop_
_entity.id
_entity.type
_entity.pdbx_description
1 polymer ?
#
loop_
_entity_poly.entity_id
_entity_poly.type
_entity_poly.pdbx_seq_one_letter_code
_entity_poly.pdbx_strand_id
1 'polypeptide(L)'
;MKKSFIVVIFTSIMVNLFVTVFGATSNNLYNENPVNESINYINSKTNEKNYKYIDKEYYSNNPKNLVWAGKALQYFLYKHSNINDLEYINKLVNNLGYDQDKGLVFRMNIVASTVVVSLEGMTSYNNFFSESFIKWLTDLDSQKNFSWELLNYFFINIYDSLKSKASGFFDFKKIQSIINDDFKQHSANLIYDLKSEKLSNSLTYQDLLYSDDLFGMINFNDNDYPYLQNALLSAASFSSNNNELGLSRSYINSKSTAEYNLNHVFCKNNDSCINYDSFKKFNNYYYKKASNKSVLSFKSLLTENKKFESFDELDTFYKNHTNNKRKYPGSNITLSISISELSKLYNWTEEKIDYFKTSILNCFNCIFKITNIENCNDSFEYAILGIIFSQDNPLNIQSNYMNNEYSESYTGVSYIKSRFNSIYESVGYSYLIISGDSLNRYSDDINNHDFKNGIYSGSNIFSSFFDGFGRVLGFYLGRTEDGANYLRSSFEESSFKMNNSTLYKGSILGWNKSSGEAAESLTRSILLAIYLFITFICLIIIVIISSFLIAHFIKKAKNKDKTAFKK
;
A
#
# COMPACT_ATOMS: atom_id res chain seq x y z
N MET A 1 59.26 -19.30 -36.36
CA MET A 1 57.97 -18.66 -36.72
C MET A 1 56.71 -19.39 -36.22
N LYS A 2 56.51 -20.70 -36.45
CA LYS A 2 55.24 -21.37 -36.06
C LYS A 2 54.88 -21.38 -34.56
N LYS A 3 55.85 -21.33 -33.63
CA LYS A 3 55.59 -21.27 -32.18
C LYS A 3 55.06 -19.91 -31.69
N SER A 4 55.62 -18.80 -32.17
CA SER A 4 55.12 -17.45 -31.82
C SER A 4 53.70 -17.22 -32.31
N PHE A 5 53.35 -17.76 -33.47
CA PHE A 5 52.02 -17.56 -34.06
C PHE A 5 50.90 -18.20 -33.25
N ILE A 6 51.14 -19.40 -32.68
CA ILE A 6 50.15 -20.10 -31.84
C ILE A 6 49.94 -19.37 -30.51
N VAL A 7 51.01 -18.86 -29.89
CA VAL A 7 50.90 -18.08 -28.65
C VAL A 7 50.10 -16.81 -28.90
N VAL A 8 50.40 -16.05 -29.97
CA VAL A 8 49.68 -14.82 -30.30
C VAL A 8 48.19 -15.06 -30.58
N ILE A 9 47.84 -16.14 -31.30
CA ILE A 9 46.43 -16.49 -31.55
C ILE A 9 45.71 -16.83 -30.24
N PHE A 10 46.35 -17.60 -29.35
CA PHE A 10 45.73 -17.98 -28.09
C PHE A 10 45.52 -16.78 -27.17
N THR A 11 46.47 -15.84 -27.11
CA THR A 11 46.32 -14.59 -26.35
C THR A 11 45.22 -13.70 -26.92
N SER A 12 45.12 -13.57 -28.25
CA SER A 12 44.04 -12.80 -28.90
C SER A 12 42.65 -13.38 -28.68
N ILE A 13 42.51 -14.71 -28.63
CA ILE A 13 41.22 -15.36 -28.35
C ILE A 13 40.80 -15.10 -26.89
N MET A 14 41.73 -15.20 -25.94
CA MET A 14 41.46 -14.95 -24.52
C MET A 14 41.10 -13.49 -24.24
N VAL A 15 41.78 -12.53 -24.89
CA VAL A 15 41.45 -11.09 -24.74
C VAL A 15 40.07 -10.77 -25.32
N ASN A 16 39.70 -11.34 -26.47
CA ASN A 16 38.37 -11.12 -27.05
C ASN A 16 37.24 -11.73 -26.21
N LEU A 17 37.44 -12.93 -25.65
CA LEU A 17 36.47 -13.54 -24.74
C LEU A 17 36.25 -12.68 -23.48
N PHE A 18 37.32 -12.06 -22.96
CA PHE A 18 37.22 -11.15 -21.82
C PHE A 18 36.45 -9.87 -22.17
N VAL A 19 36.75 -9.22 -23.31
CA VAL A 19 36.08 -7.98 -23.73
C VAL A 19 34.60 -8.20 -24.04
N THR A 20 34.23 -9.34 -24.63
CA THR A 20 32.83 -9.60 -25.02
C THR A 20 31.93 -9.91 -23.82
N VAL A 21 32.46 -10.59 -22.80
CA VAL A 21 31.73 -10.92 -21.56
C VAL A 21 31.52 -9.69 -20.67
N PHE A 22 32.48 -8.76 -20.65
CA PHE A 22 32.39 -7.53 -19.85
C PHE A 22 31.76 -6.33 -20.59
N GLY A 23 31.71 -6.33 -21.92
CA GLY A 23 31.07 -5.27 -22.70
C GLY A 23 29.53 -5.38 -22.76
N ALA A 24 28.99 -6.60 -22.71
CA ALA A 24 27.56 -6.86 -22.88
C ALA A 24 26.67 -6.42 -21.70
N THR A 25 27.25 -6.07 -20.55
CA THR A 25 26.52 -5.63 -19.36
C THR A 25 26.34 -4.10 -19.27
N SER A 26 26.86 -3.32 -20.22
CA SER A 26 26.94 -1.86 -20.11
C SER A 26 25.99 -1.03 -20.99
N ASN A 27 25.22 -1.63 -21.91
CA ASN A 27 24.55 -0.88 -23.00
C ASN A 27 23.01 -0.90 -23.03
N ASN A 28 22.31 -1.25 -21.94
CA ASN A 28 20.82 -1.26 -21.92
C ASN A 28 20.21 -0.23 -20.96
N LEU A 29 20.68 1.01 -20.98
CA LEU A 29 20.00 2.13 -20.34
C LEU A 29 20.11 3.37 -21.23
N TYR A 30 18.96 3.98 -21.52
CA TYR A 30 18.69 5.32 -22.07
C TYR A 30 17.88 5.35 -23.38
N ASN A 31 16.56 5.43 -23.22
CA ASN A 31 15.76 6.58 -23.69
C ASN A 31 14.29 6.30 -23.41
N GLU A 32 13.59 7.22 -22.74
CA GLU A 32 12.21 7.61 -23.11
C GLU A 32 11.74 8.85 -22.33
N ASN A 33 11.14 9.80 -23.07
CA ASN A 33 10.59 11.08 -22.61
C ASN A 33 9.16 10.89 -22.05
N PRO A 34 8.78 11.46 -20.89
CA PRO A 34 7.44 11.33 -20.33
C PRO A 34 6.64 12.64 -20.49
N VAL A 35 5.81 12.79 -21.53
CA VAL A 35 4.80 13.88 -21.59
C VAL A 35 3.43 13.49 -22.17
N ASN A 36 3.18 12.25 -22.64
CA ASN A 36 1.95 11.96 -23.43
C ASN A 36 0.94 10.93 -22.87
N GLU A 37 1.07 10.46 -21.62
CA GLU A 37 0.21 9.36 -21.14
C GLU A 37 -1.12 9.78 -20.48
N SER A 38 -1.28 11.03 -20.03
CA SER A 38 -2.49 11.44 -19.30
C SER A 38 -3.71 11.71 -20.19
N ILE A 39 -3.54 11.91 -21.51
CA ILE A 39 -4.63 12.28 -22.43
C ILE A 39 -5.19 11.08 -23.22
N ASN A 40 -4.40 9.99 -23.38
CA ASN A 40 -4.82 8.84 -24.20
C ASN A 40 -5.61 7.76 -23.44
N TYR A 41 -5.59 7.79 -22.10
CA TYR A 41 -6.33 6.80 -21.29
C TYR A 41 -7.84 7.05 -21.26
N ILE A 42 -8.27 8.31 -21.40
CA ILE A 42 -9.70 8.69 -21.35
C ILE A 42 -10.38 8.50 -22.72
N ASN A 43 -9.65 8.64 -23.83
CA ASN A 43 -10.21 8.63 -25.18
C ASN A 43 -10.29 7.25 -25.87
N SER A 44 -9.68 6.19 -25.32
CA SER A 44 -9.57 4.89 -26.04
C SER A 44 -10.62 3.84 -25.68
N LYS A 45 -11.56 4.10 -24.75
CA LYS A 45 -12.57 3.11 -24.32
C LYS A 45 -14.04 3.46 -24.54
N THR A 46 -14.35 4.55 -25.23
CA THR A 46 -15.74 4.91 -25.58
C THR A 46 -16.29 4.21 -26.84
N ASN A 47 -15.55 3.25 -27.42
CA ASN A 47 -16.11 2.38 -28.46
C ASN A 47 -16.78 1.16 -27.83
N GLU A 48 -18.12 1.23 -27.79
CA GLU A 48 -19.05 0.14 -27.56
C GLU A 48 -18.63 -1.14 -28.30
N LYS A 49 -18.14 -2.13 -27.55
CA LYS A 49 -18.20 -3.54 -27.96
C LYS A 49 -18.66 -4.39 -26.79
N ASN A 50 -19.94 -4.76 -26.85
CA ASN A 50 -20.56 -5.95 -26.27
C ASN A 50 -19.67 -6.81 -25.35
N TYR A 51 -19.63 -6.48 -24.06
CA TYR A 51 -19.17 -7.43 -23.02
C TYR A 51 -20.31 -8.40 -22.70
N LYS A 52 -20.46 -9.41 -23.55
CA LYS A 52 -21.18 -10.65 -23.22
C LYS A 52 -20.28 -11.45 -22.27
N TYR A 53 -20.77 -11.71 -21.05
CA TYR A 53 -20.28 -12.70 -20.09
C TYR A 53 -18.75 -12.91 -20.04
N ILE A 54 -18.07 -12.18 -19.15
CA ILE A 54 -16.68 -12.47 -18.79
C ILE A 54 -16.69 -13.64 -17.78
N ASP A 55 -16.03 -14.74 -18.16
CA ASP A 55 -15.91 -15.99 -17.39
C ASP A 55 -15.28 -15.79 -16.00
N LYS A 56 -15.74 -16.61 -15.04
CA LYS A 56 -15.22 -16.72 -13.66
C LYS A 56 -13.69 -16.92 -13.58
N GLU A 57 -13.06 -17.43 -14.63
CA GLU A 57 -11.61 -17.68 -14.70
C GLU A 57 -10.75 -16.41 -14.76
N TYR A 58 -11.27 -15.28 -15.26
CA TYR A 58 -10.50 -14.03 -15.34
C TYR A 58 -10.40 -13.32 -13.97
N TYR A 59 -11.40 -13.49 -13.10
CA TYR A 59 -11.40 -12.92 -11.75
C TYR A 59 -10.49 -13.69 -10.78
N SER A 60 -10.26 -14.98 -11.00
CA SER A 60 -9.46 -15.79 -10.06
C SER A 60 -7.95 -15.47 -10.13
N ASN A 61 -7.42 -15.06 -11.28
CA ASN A 61 -6.00 -14.77 -11.45
C ASN A 61 -5.55 -13.37 -11.01
N ASN A 62 -6.48 -12.46 -10.66
CA ASN A 62 -6.15 -11.09 -10.28
C ASN A 62 -6.15 -10.91 -8.75
N PRO A 63 -5.00 -10.68 -8.10
CA PRO A 63 -4.92 -10.50 -6.65
C PRO A 63 -5.70 -9.28 -6.17
N LYS A 64 -6.02 -8.32 -7.05
CA LYS A 64 -6.87 -7.16 -6.75
C LYS A 64 -8.27 -7.55 -6.29
N ASN A 65 -8.75 -8.76 -6.59
CA ASN A 65 -10.04 -9.25 -6.10
C ASN A 65 -10.04 -9.65 -4.62
N LEU A 66 -8.88 -9.63 -3.96
CA LEU A 66 -8.75 -9.80 -2.51
C LEU A 66 -8.71 -8.44 -1.78
N VAL A 67 -8.74 -7.32 -2.51
CA VAL A 67 -8.65 -5.95 -1.98
C VAL A 67 -10.01 -5.26 -2.09
N TRP A 68 -10.97 -5.68 -1.28
CA TRP A 68 -12.36 -5.22 -1.37
C TRP A 68 -12.88 -4.47 -0.14
N ALA A 69 -12.07 -4.36 0.92
CA ALA A 69 -12.43 -3.78 2.21
C ALA A 69 -13.06 -2.37 2.08
N GLY A 70 -12.43 -1.49 1.30
CA GLY A 70 -12.95 -0.13 1.11
C GLY A 70 -14.29 -0.10 0.39
N LYS A 71 -14.51 -0.99 -0.57
CA LYS A 71 -15.81 -1.08 -1.26
C LYS A 71 -16.91 -1.56 -0.32
N ALA A 72 -16.61 -2.50 0.57
CA ALA A 72 -17.55 -2.92 1.62
C ALA A 72 -17.90 -1.75 2.53
N LEU A 73 -16.90 -0.97 2.97
CA LEU A 73 -17.11 0.22 3.79
C LEU A 73 -17.92 1.31 3.07
N GLN A 74 -17.61 1.60 1.79
CA GLN A 74 -18.42 2.55 1.01
C GLN A 74 -19.88 2.10 0.90
N TYR A 75 -20.14 0.79 0.75
CA TYR A 75 -21.50 0.27 0.71
C TYR A 75 -22.21 0.40 2.07
N PHE A 76 -21.50 0.11 3.17
CA PHE A 76 -21.98 0.36 4.52
C PHE A 76 -22.39 1.82 4.70
N LEU A 77 -21.52 2.77 4.34
CA LEU A 77 -21.82 4.20 4.46
C LEU A 77 -23.00 4.62 3.58
N TYR A 78 -23.07 4.13 2.33
CA TYR A 78 -24.21 4.34 1.45
C TYR A 78 -25.53 3.89 2.09
N LYS A 79 -25.54 2.70 2.70
CA LYS A 79 -26.73 2.17 3.39
C LYS A 79 -27.13 2.98 4.61
N HIS A 80 -26.18 3.60 5.27
CA HIS A 80 -26.37 4.48 6.42
C HIS A 80 -26.49 5.95 6.00
N SER A 81 -27.06 6.22 4.83
CA SER A 81 -27.28 7.58 4.34
C SER A 81 -28.64 7.71 3.64
N ASN A 82 -29.14 8.93 3.56
CA ASN A 82 -30.36 9.26 2.79
C ASN A 82 -30.08 9.77 1.38
N ILE A 83 -28.94 9.39 0.78
CA ILE A 83 -28.53 9.88 -0.56
C ILE A 83 -29.55 9.55 -1.66
N ASN A 84 -30.28 8.45 -1.52
CA ASN A 84 -31.30 8.03 -2.51
C ASN A 84 -32.46 9.00 -2.60
N ASP A 85 -32.72 9.75 -1.53
CA ASP A 85 -33.84 10.69 -1.46
C ASP A 85 -33.45 12.08 -1.99
N LEU A 86 -32.22 12.25 -2.50
CA LEU A 86 -31.71 13.51 -3.05
C LEU A 86 -32.00 13.61 -4.55
N GLU A 87 -32.98 14.45 -4.90
CA GLU A 87 -33.37 14.70 -6.29
C GLU A 87 -32.18 15.11 -7.17
N TYR A 88 -31.30 15.98 -6.65
CA TYR A 88 -30.15 16.47 -7.41
C TYR A 88 -29.15 15.35 -7.76
N ILE A 89 -28.87 14.43 -6.84
CA ILE A 89 -28.01 13.27 -7.11
C ILE A 89 -28.67 12.33 -8.13
N ASN A 90 -29.97 12.10 -8.01
CA ASN A 90 -30.72 11.30 -8.98
C ASN A 90 -30.67 11.92 -10.38
N LYS A 91 -30.78 13.24 -10.50
CA LYS A 91 -30.61 13.96 -11.76
C LYS A 91 -29.22 13.78 -12.36
N LEU A 92 -28.14 13.87 -11.56
CA LEU A 92 -26.78 13.66 -12.05
C LEU A 92 -26.58 12.24 -12.59
N VAL A 93 -27.04 11.23 -11.86
CA VAL A 93 -26.94 9.82 -12.27
C VAL A 93 -27.70 9.58 -13.59
N ASN A 94 -28.89 10.15 -13.72
CA ASN A 94 -29.69 10.05 -14.94
C ASN A 94 -29.00 10.75 -16.13
N ASN A 95 -28.42 11.94 -15.91
CA ASN A 95 -27.70 12.68 -16.95
C ASN A 95 -26.47 11.92 -17.48
N LEU A 96 -25.81 11.14 -16.61
CA LEU A 96 -24.69 10.28 -16.98
C LEU A 96 -25.14 8.99 -17.71
N GLY A 97 -26.45 8.73 -17.81
CA GLY A 97 -26.98 7.52 -18.43
C GLY A 97 -26.61 6.25 -17.67
N TYR A 98 -26.38 6.35 -16.36
CA TYR A 98 -26.00 5.21 -15.53
C TYR A 98 -27.20 4.32 -15.23
N ASP A 99 -26.99 3.01 -15.39
CA ASP A 99 -27.91 1.98 -14.91
C ASP A 99 -27.93 1.90 -13.36
N GLN A 100 -28.69 0.96 -12.82
CA GLN A 100 -28.82 0.78 -11.39
C GLN A 100 -27.49 0.47 -10.68
N ASP A 101 -26.63 -0.35 -11.28
CA ASP A 101 -25.37 -0.77 -10.67
C ASP A 101 -24.35 0.37 -10.67
N LYS A 102 -24.21 1.06 -11.80
CA LYS A 102 -23.35 2.26 -11.90
C LYS A 102 -23.88 3.38 -11.01
N GLY A 103 -25.19 3.58 -10.97
CA GLY A 103 -25.83 4.56 -10.08
C GLY A 103 -25.58 4.26 -8.60
N LEU A 104 -25.59 2.98 -8.20
CA LEU A 104 -25.24 2.55 -6.85
C LEU A 104 -23.80 2.92 -6.52
N VAL A 105 -22.84 2.58 -7.38
CA VAL A 105 -21.41 2.89 -7.18
C VAL A 105 -21.17 4.40 -7.13
N PHE A 106 -21.89 5.18 -7.94
CA PHE A 106 -21.80 6.64 -7.91
C PHE A 106 -22.18 7.19 -6.54
N ARG A 107 -23.34 6.76 -6.02
CA ARG A 107 -23.84 7.18 -4.71
C ARG A 107 -22.92 6.73 -3.58
N MET A 108 -22.41 5.50 -3.64
CA MET A 108 -21.41 5.01 -2.69
C MET A 108 -20.21 5.95 -2.59
N ASN A 109 -19.64 6.37 -3.73
CA ASN A 109 -18.47 7.25 -3.75
C ASN A 109 -18.77 8.68 -3.27
N ILE A 110 -19.96 9.21 -3.56
CA ILE A 110 -20.37 10.54 -3.06
C ILE A 110 -20.53 10.52 -1.54
N VAL A 111 -21.20 9.51 -0.98
CA VAL A 111 -21.34 9.38 0.48
C VAL A 111 -19.98 9.19 1.13
N ALA A 112 -19.15 8.29 0.56
CA ALA A 112 -17.80 8.02 1.02
C ALA A 112 -16.95 9.29 1.16
N SER A 113 -16.93 10.12 0.11
CA SER A 113 -16.21 11.39 0.07
C SER A 113 -16.80 12.46 1.01
N THR A 114 -18.07 12.30 1.42
CA THR A 114 -18.70 13.22 2.39
C THR A 114 -18.33 12.83 3.82
N VAL A 115 -18.36 11.53 4.13
CA VAL A 115 -18.10 11.01 5.47
C VAL A 115 -16.59 11.02 5.79
N VAL A 116 -15.75 10.74 4.80
CA VAL A 116 -14.29 10.67 4.94
C VAL A 116 -13.68 11.70 4.01
N VAL A 117 -13.43 12.89 4.57
CA VAL A 117 -12.85 14.02 3.83
C VAL A 117 -11.37 13.76 3.55
N SER A 118 -11.08 13.04 2.47
CA SER A 118 -9.70 12.75 2.02
C SER A 118 -9.62 12.61 0.50
N LEU A 119 -8.69 13.34 -0.13
CA LEU A 119 -8.35 13.22 -1.55
C LEU A 119 -7.64 11.89 -1.82
N GLU A 120 -6.75 11.47 -0.92
CA GLU A 120 -6.12 10.15 -0.97
C GLU A 120 -7.18 9.04 -0.93
N GLY A 121 -8.21 9.20 -0.10
CA GLY A 121 -9.32 8.27 0.02
C GLY A 121 -10.15 8.13 -1.26
N MET A 122 -10.06 9.07 -2.20
CA MET A 122 -10.74 9.00 -3.50
C MET A 122 -9.95 8.25 -4.57
N THR A 123 -8.68 7.90 -4.32
CA THR A 123 -7.79 7.36 -5.36
C THR A 123 -8.03 5.88 -5.65
N SER A 124 -8.35 5.09 -4.62
CA SER A 124 -8.61 3.66 -4.70
C SER A 124 -9.49 3.20 -3.53
N TYR A 125 -10.13 2.02 -3.65
CA TYR A 125 -10.84 1.43 -2.50
C TYR A 125 -9.88 1.13 -1.33
N ASN A 126 -8.62 0.78 -1.62
CA ASN A 126 -7.66 0.50 -0.56
C ASN A 126 -7.29 1.77 0.23
N ASN A 127 -7.03 2.88 -0.49
CA ASN A 127 -6.78 4.18 0.15
C ASN A 127 -8.03 4.63 0.91
N PHE A 128 -9.23 4.46 0.36
CA PHE A 128 -10.46 4.80 1.07
C PHE A 128 -10.59 4.08 2.42
N PHE A 129 -10.33 2.78 2.45
CA PHE A 129 -10.37 1.99 3.69
C PHE A 129 -9.32 2.47 4.69
N SER A 130 -8.12 2.74 4.18
CA SER A 130 -7.00 3.21 4.95
C SER A 130 -7.28 4.56 5.62
N GLU A 131 -7.74 5.54 4.85
CA GLU A 131 -8.14 6.86 5.34
C GLU A 131 -9.26 6.77 6.37
N SER A 132 -10.25 5.92 6.11
CA SER A 132 -11.31 5.68 7.09
C SER A 132 -10.77 5.13 8.42
N PHE A 133 -9.74 4.27 8.37
CA PHE A 133 -9.07 3.75 9.54
C PHE A 133 -8.27 4.83 10.28
N ILE A 134 -7.54 5.69 9.57
CA ILE A 134 -6.82 6.83 10.16
C ILE A 134 -7.80 7.71 10.93
N LYS A 135 -8.88 8.16 10.27
CA LYS A 135 -9.92 8.98 10.89
C LYS A 135 -10.51 8.32 12.14
N TRP A 136 -10.90 7.06 12.04
CA TRP A 136 -11.50 6.34 13.16
C TRP A 136 -10.56 6.22 14.36
N LEU A 137 -9.31 5.83 14.12
CA LEU A 137 -8.36 5.52 15.18
C LEU A 137 -7.78 6.78 15.83
N THR A 138 -7.56 7.84 15.04
CA THR A 138 -6.67 8.95 15.43
C THR A 138 -7.37 10.28 15.70
N ASP A 139 -8.65 10.44 15.33
CA ASP A 139 -9.40 11.67 15.61
C ASP A 139 -9.42 11.97 17.13
N LEU A 140 -9.09 13.21 17.48
CA LEU A 140 -9.16 13.70 18.85
C LEU A 140 -10.60 13.65 19.37
N ASP A 141 -10.78 13.53 20.69
CA ASP A 141 -12.11 13.53 21.31
C ASP A 141 -12.97 14.75 20.92
N SER A 142 -12.35 15.91 20.70
CA SER A 142 -13.03 17.13 20.22
C SER A 142 -13.54 17.05 18.79
N GLN A 143 -12.89 16.25 17.94
CA GLN A 143 -13.22 16.09 16.52
C GLN A 143 -14.27 14.99 16.27
N LYS A 144 -14.54 14.12 17.26
CA LYS A 144 -15.47 12.99 17.12
C LYS A 144 -16.88 13.44 16.80
N ASN A 145 -17.23 13.27 15.53
CA ASN A 145 -18.50 13.66 14.94
C ASN A 145 -19.28 12.43 14.45
N PHE A 146 -20.44 12.66 13.84
CA PHE A 146 -21.29 11.57 13.36
C PHE A 146 -20.64 10.76 12.24
N SER A 147 -19.78 11.37 11.41
CA SER A 147 -18.96 10.62 10.44
C SER A 147 -18.04 9.62 11.14
N TRP A 148 -17.35 10.06 12.20
CA TRP A 148 -16.53 9.18 13.02
C TRP A 148 -17.39 8.09 13.69
N GLU A 149 -18.61 8.39 14.14
CA GLU A 149 -19.51 7.42 14.75
C GLU A 149 -19.91 6.28 13.79
N LEU A 150 -20.13 6.58 12.51
CA LEU A 150 -20.37 5.57 11.47
C LEU A 150 -19.16 4.64 11.30
N LEU A 151 -17.96 5.22 11.24
CA LEU A 151 -16.73 4.43 11.12
C LEU A 151 -16.51 3.57 12.37
N ASN A 152 -16.76 4.13 13.56
CA ASN A 152 -16.68 3.42 14.82
C ASN A 152 -17.62 2.21 14.86
N TYR A 153 -18.86 2.39 14.39
CA TYR A 153 -19.80 1.28 14.28
C TYR A 153 -19.29 0.21 13.31
N PHE A 154 -18.79 0.59 12.14
CA PHE A 154 -18.26 -0.34 11.16
C PHE A 154 -17.09 -1.17 11.71
N PHE A 155 -16.06 -0.52 12.26
CA PHE A 155 -14.87 -1.22 12.74
C PHE A 155 -15.14 -2.12 13.95
N ILE A 156 -16.06 -1.73 14.85
CA ILE A 156 -16.37 -2.51 16.04
C ILE A 156 -17.37 -3.65 15.75
N ASN A 157 -18.38 -3.44 14.89
CA ASN A 157 -19.50 -4.38 14.76
C ASN A 157 -19.55 -5.11 13.41
N ILE A 158 -19.09 -4.47 12.33
CA ILE A 158 -19.21 -5.02 10.97
C ILE A 158 -17.94 -5.76 10.55
N TYR A 159 -16.77 -5.23 10.91
CA TYR A 159 -15.48 -5.72 10.42
C TYR A 159 -15.28 -7.22 10.70
N ASP A 160 -15.50 -7.66 11.94
CA ASP A 160 -15.37 -9.08 12.32
C ASP A 160 -16.39 -9.97 11.58
N SER A 161 -17.64 -9.50 11.42
CA SER A 161 -18.65 -10.21 10.64
C SER A 161 -18.25 -10.37 9.17
N LEU A 162 -17.64 -9.34 8.57
CA LEU A 162 -17.10 -9.44 7.21
C LEU A 162 -15.93 -10.43 7.15
N LYS A 163 -15.04 -10.39 8.15
CA LYS A 163 -13.89 -11.27 8.20
C LYS A 163 -14.30 -12.74 8.34
N SER A 164 -15.19 -13.06 9.27
CA SER A 164 -15.64 -14.43 9.54
C SER A 164 -16.53 -14.99 8.42
N LYS A 165 -17.37 -14.16 7.80
CA LYS A 165 -18.37 -14.63 6.83
C LYS A 165 -17.96 -14.41 5.39
N ALA A 166 -17.12 -13.43 5.05
CA ALA A 166 -16.83 -13.06 3.66
C ALA A 166 -15.33 -13.03 3.32
N SER A 167 -14.47 -13.65 4.14
CA SER A 167 -13.03 -13.72 3.87
C SER A 167 -12.68 -14.25 2.48
N GLY A 168 -11.59 -13.76 1.91
CA GLY A 168 -11.04 -14.25 0.64
C GLY A 168 -11.51 -13.42 -0.56
N PHE A 169 -11.87 -14.09 -1.64
CA PHE A 169 -12.29 -13.44 -2.88
C PHE A 169 -13.54 -12.58 -2.73
N PHE A 170 -13.56 -11.47 -3.46
CA PHE A 170 -14.69 -10.56 -3.47
C PHE A 170 -15.98 -11.22 -3.95
N ASP A 171 -16.95 -11.31 -3.04
CA ASP A 171 -18.36 -11.61 -3.33
C ASP A 171 -19.22 -10.44 -2.84
N PHE A 172 -19.56 -9.54 -3.76
CA PHE A 172 -20.31 -8.35 -3.39
C PHE A 172 -21.69 -8.68 -2.81
N LYS A 173 -22.38 -9.71 -3.33
CA LYS A 173 -23.72 -10.06 -2.85
C LYS A 173 -23.66 -10.53 -1.39
N LYS A 174 -22.65 -11.34 -1.06
CA LYS A 174 -22.42 -11.80 0.31
C LYS A 174 -22.12 -10.63 1.25
N ILE A 175 -21.23 -9.73 0.85
CA ILE A 175 -20.91 -8.50 1.60
C ILE A 175 -22.16 -7.64 1.81
N GLN A 176 -22.95 -7.44 0.76
CA GLN A 176 -24.20 -6.69 0.83
C GLN A 176 -25.19 -7.35 1.79
N SER A 177 -25.31 -8.67 1.79
CA SER A 177 -26.20 -9.38 2.74
C SER A 177 -25.80 -9.09 4.18
N ILE A 178 -24.52 -9.28 4.53
CA ILE A 178 -24.02 -9.04 5.90
C ILE A 178 -24.37 -7.62 6.37
N ILE A 179 -24.10 -6.62 5.53
CA ILE A 179 -24.36 -5.20 5.85
C ILE A 179 -25.87 -4.91 5.92
N ASN A 180 -26.67 -5.44 4.99
CA ASN A 180 -28.11 -5.20 4.97
C ASN A 180 -28.83 -5.88 6.15
N ASP A 181 -28.34 -7.04 6.59
CA ASP A 181 -28.89 -7.78 7.72
C ASP A 181 -28.60 -7.04 9.03
N ASP A 182 -27.36 -6.57 9.25
CA ASP A 182 -27.03 -5.69 10.39
C ASP A 182 -27.85 -4.39 10.35
N PHE A 183 -27.97 -3.75 9.19
CA PHE A 183 -28.77 -2.53 9.03
C PHE A 183 -30.20 -2.71 9.53
N LYS A 184 -30.87 -3.80 9.12
CA LYS A 184 -32.25 -4.07 9.52
C LYS A 184 -32.40 -4.39 11.01
N GLN A 185 -31.40 -5.03 11.61
CA GLN A 185 -31.51 -5.60 12.96
C GLN A 185 -30.97 -4.66 14.06
N HIS A 186 -29.96 -3.85 13.76
CA HIS A 186 -29.17 -3.18 14.78
C HIS A 186 -28.90 -1.70 14.50
N SER A 187 -28.65 -1.31 13.24
CA SER A 187 -28.07 -0.01 12.90
C SER A 187 -28.95 0.91 12.05
N ALA A 188 -30.22 0.57 11.81
CA ALA A 188 -31.17 1.37 11.01
C ALA A 188 -31.30 2.84 11.44
N ASN A 189 -31.03 3.16 12.72
CA ASN A 189 -31.11 4.52 13.25
C ASN A 189 -29.85 5.36 13.00
N LEU A 190 -28.76 4.74 12.56
CA LEU A 190 -27.47 5.39 12.35
C LEU A 190 -27.41 5.98 10.93
N ILE A 191 -28.20 7.02 10.67
CA ILE A 191 -28.30 7.64 9.33
C ILE A 191 -27.56 8.97 9.26
N TYR A 192 -26.65 9.09 8.29
CA TYR A 192 -26.05 10.34 7.85
C TYR A 192 -27.05 11.13 7.02
N ASP A 193 -27.47 12.29 7.50
CA ASP A 193 -28.46 13.12 6.83
C ASP A 193 -27.80 14.17 5.92
N LEU A 194 -27.82 13.90 4.61
CA LEU A 194 -27.28 14.80 3.58
C LEU A 194 -28.21 15.97 3.25
N LYS A 195 -29.42 16.01 3.80
CA LYS A 195 -30.42 17.09 3.60
C LYS A 195 -30.42 18.11 4.71
N SER A 196 -29.82 17.77 5.85
CA SER A 196 -29.83 18.60 7.06
C SER A 196 -29.32 20.01 6.81
N GLU A 197 -30.01 20.99 7.37
CA GLU A 197 -29.50 22.35 7.52
C GLU A 197 -28.47 22.39 8.68
N LYS A 198 -27.70 23.49 8.78
CA LYS A 198 -26.70 23.66 9.85
C LYS A 198 -27.39 23.53 11.22
N LEU A 199 -26.89 22.63 12.06
CA LEU A 199 -27.46 22.32 13.37
C LEU A 199 -27.13 23.42 14.39
N SER A 200 -28.06 23.76 15.29
CA SER A 200 -27.92 24.87 16.25
C SER A 200 -26.95 24.62 17.42
N ASN A 201 -26.61 23.35 17.71
CA ASN A 201 -25.67 22.93 18.77
C ASN A 201 -24.56 22.03 18.19
N SER A 202 -23.98 22.45 17.06
CA SER A 202 -22.98 21.67 16.33
C SER A 202 -21.55 21.97 16.78
N LEU A 203 -20.62 21.11 16.40
CA LEU A 203 -19.20 21.44 16.35
C LEU A 203 -18.96 22.65 15.42
N THR A 204 -17.84 23.33 15.60
CA THR A 204 -17.33 24.34 14.66
C THR A 204 -16.21 23.77 13.79
N TYR A 205 -15.79 24.51 12.76
CA TYR A 205 -14.62 24.13 11.97
C TYR A 205 -13.34 24.08 12.82
N GLN A 206 -13.22 24.94 13.84
CA GLN A 206 -12.09 24.90 14.77
C GLN A 206 -12.11 23.66 15.66
N ASP A 207 -13.28 23.23 16.14
CA ASP A 207 -13.39 21.96 16.90
C ASP A 207 -12.90 20.77 16.07
N LEU A 208 -13.11 20.85 14.74
CA LEU A 208 -12.70 19.86 13.75
C LEU A 208 -11.26 20.07 13.24
N LEU A 209 -10.55 21.12 13.68
CA LEU A 209 -9.20 21.53 13.26
C LEU A 209 -9.04 21.98 11.80
N TYR A 210 -10.14 22.30 11.09
CA TYR A 210 -10.06 22.92 9.77
C TYR A 210 -9.75 24.42 9.86
N SER A 211 -9.26 25.01 8.76
CA SER A 211 -8.93 26.44 8.70
C SER A 211 -10.17 27.34 8.69
N ASP A 212 -11.26 26.89 8.05
CA ASP A 212 -12.54 27.59 7.91
C ASP A 212 -13.68 26.60 7.62
N ASP A 213 -14.89 27.10 7.36
CA ASP A 213 -16.05 26.29 6.97
C ASP A 213 -15.97 25.77 5.50
N LEU A 214 -14.91 26.08 4.73
CA LEU A 214 -14.71 25.75 3.31
C LEU A 214 -13.88 24.48 3.12
N PHE A 215 -14.18 23.41 3.85
CA PHE A 215 -13.57 22.08 3.65
C PHE A 215 -14.54 21.10 2.98
N GLY A 216 -14.07 19.91 2.60
CA GLY A 216 -14.91 18.82 2.09
C GLY A 216 -15.77 19.23 0.90
N MET A 217 -17.06 18.90 0.91
CA MET A 217 -17.98 19.19 -0.20
C MET A 217 -18.28 20.69 -0.41
N ILE A 218 -17.80 21.58 0.48
CA ILE A 218 -17.89 23.03 0.32
C ILE A 218 -16.62 23.61 -0.34
N ASN A 219 -15.51 22.87 -0.37
CA ASN A 219 -14.27 23.31 -1.01
C ASN A 219 -14.35 23.12 -2.53
N PHE A 220 -14.72 24.19 -3.24
CA PHE A 220 -14.68 24.26 -4.71
C PHE A 220 -13.90 25.48 -5.23
N ASN A 221 -13.50 26.42 -4.35
CA ASN A 221 -12.85 27.68 -4.72
C ASN A 221 -11.35 27.72 -4.49
N ASP A 222 -10.76 26.68 -3.88
CA ASP A 222 -9.33 26.60 -3.64
C ASP A 222 -8.55 26.34 -4.95
N ASN A 223 -7.37 26.95 -5.06
CA ASN A 223 -6.51 26.81 -6.23
C ASN A 223 -5.75 25.48 -6.23
N ASP A 224 -5.37 24.99 -5.05
CA ASP A 224 -4.43 23.87 -4.95
C ASP A 224 -5.15 22.51 -4.91
N TYR A 225 -6.35 22.42 -4.33
CA TYR A 225 -7.06 21.14 -4.16
C TYR A 225 -8.59 21.27 -4.21
N PRO A 226 -9.20 21.32 -5.42
CA PRO A 226 -10.66 21.43 -5.58
C PRO A 226 -11.38 20.13 -5.15
N TYR A 227 -11.75 20.01 -3.87
CA TYR A 227 -12.21 18.76 -3.27
C TYR A 227 -13.50 18.24 -3.89
N LEU A 228 -14.54 19.08 -4.00
CA LEU A 228 -15.85 18.67 -4.52
C LEU A 228 -15.75 18.16 -5.97
N GLN A 229 -14.96 18.85 -6.80
CA GLN A 229 -14.73 18.44 -8.19
C GLN A 229 -14.02 17.08 -8.24
N ASN A 230 -13.00 16.88 -7.40
CA ASN A 230 -12.33 15.59 -7.29
C ASN A 230 -13.27 14.46 -6.85
N ALA A 231 -14.17 14.73 -5.90
CA ALA A 231 -15.17 13.77 -5.43
C ALA A 231 -16.13 13.36 -6.55
N LEU A 232 -16.64 14.32 -7.31
CA LEU A 232 -17.55 14.06 -8.44
C LEU A 232 -16.87 13.28 -9.56
N LEU A 233 -15.65 13.68 -9.94
CA LEU A 233 -14.85 12.97 -10.92
C LEU A 233 -14.53 11.55 -10.44
N SER A 234 -14.36 11.35 -9.13
CA SER A 234 -14.12 10.02 -8.56
C SER A 234 -15.35 9.15 -8.70
N ALA A 235 -16.50 9.67 -8.24
CA ALA A 235 -17.75 8.96 -8.32
C ALA A 235 -18.08 8.55 -9.76
N ALA A 236 -17.86 9.44 -10.74
CA ALA A 236 -18.03 9.10 -12.15
C ALA A 236 -17.03 8.04 -12.63
N SER A 237 -15.74 8.17 -12.29
CA SER A 237 -14.70 7.21 -12.70
C SER A 237 -14.95 5.79 -12.16
N PHE A 238 -15.21 5.66 -10.85
CA PHE A 238 -15.50 4.37 -10.22
C PHE A 238 -16.77 3.72 -10.79
N SER A 239 -17.79 4.53 -11.10
CA SER A 239 -19.04 4.03 -11.68
C SER A 239 -18.86 3.56 -13.12
N SER A 240 -18.13 4.31 -13.93
CA SER A 240 -17.86 3.95 -15.33
C SER A 240 -17.05 2.66 -15.47
N ASN A 241 -16.13 2.39 -14.53
CA ASN A 241 -15.31 1.17 -14.51
C ASN A 241 -16.00 -0.03 -13.84
N ASN A 242 -17.31 0.05 -13.62
CA ASN A 242 -18.23 -1.06 -13.39
C ASN A 242 -17.72 -2.14 -12.42
N ASN A 243 -17.36 -1.74 -11.20
CA ASN A 243 -16.91 -2.61 -10.09
C ASN A 243 -15.45 -3.08 -10.12
N GLU A 244 -14.57 -2.53 -10.96
CA GLU A 244 -13.14 -2.87 -10.92
C GLU A 244 -12.49 -2.47 -9.58
N LEU A 245 -12.10 -3.48 -8.78
CA LEU A 245 -11.52 -3.27 -7.44
C LEU A 245 -10.11 -2.67 -7.46
N GLY A 246 -9.36 -2.90 -8.53
CA GLY A 246 -7.99 -2.41 -8.66
C GLY A 246 -7.87 -1.11 -9.44
N LEU A 247 -8.96 -0.36 -9.58
CA LEU A 247 -8.92 0.99 -10.12
C LEU A 247 -8.09 1.88 -9.18
N SER A 248 -7.17 2.62 -9.77
CA SER A 248 -6.39 3.66 -9.10
C SER A 248 -6.44 4.91 -9.96
N ARG A 249 -6.57 6.08 -9.32
CA ARG A 249 -6.54 7.38 -10.00
C ARG A 249 -5.78 8.38 -9.15
N SER A 250 -5.21 9.38 -9.80
CA SER A 250 -4.70 10.57 -9.12
C SER A 250 -5.84 11.59 -8.94
N TYR A 251 -5.79 12.33 -7.83
CA TYR A 251 -6.60 13.54 -7.69
C TYR A 251 -5.93 14.70 -8.44
N ILE A 252 -6.72 15.72 -8.76
CA ILE A 252 -6.29 16.90 -9.52
C ILE A 252 -5.99 18.02 -8.54
N ASN A 253 -4.80 18.62 -8.64
CA ASN A 253 -4.30 19.70 -7.80
C ASN A 253 -4.42 21.09 -8.47
N SER A 254 -5.38 21.25 -9.38
CA SER A 254 -5.61 22.46 -10.14
C SER A 254 -7.10 22.66 -10.37
N LYS A 255 -7.63 23.77 -9.88
CA LYS A 255 -9.05 24.13 -10.07
C LYS A 255 -9.47 24.13 -11.54
N SER A 256 -8.70 24.80 -12.40
CA SER A 256 -9.05 24.94 -13.83
C SER A 256 -9.08 23.59 -14.54
N THR A 257 -8.15 22.70 -14.22
CA THR A 257 -8.11 21.33 -14.76
C THR A 257 -9.29 20.51 -14.24
N ALA A 258 -9.62 20.62 -12.96
CA ALA A 258 -10.75 19.90 -12.37
C ALA A 258 -12.09 20.37 -12.95
N GLU A 259 -12.28 21.68 -13.12
CA GLU A 259 -13.47 22.27 -13.75
C GLU A 259 -13.60 21.86 -15.23
N TYR A 260 -12.51 21.90 -15.99
CA TYR A 260 -12.50 21.43 -17.37
C TYR A 260 -12.95 19.97 -17.47
N ASN A 261 -12.38 19.09 -16.65
CA ASN A 261 -12.73 17.67 -16.63
C ASN A 261 -14.18 17.45 -16.20
N LEU A 262 -14.65 18.20 -15.21
CA LEU A 262 -16.01 18.10 -14.71
C LEU A 262 -17.04 18.57 -15.76
N ASN A 263 -16.77 19.67 -16.47
CA ASN A 263 -17.60 20.13 -17.58
C ASN A 263 -17.65 19.11 -18.74
N HIS A 264 -16.53 18.45 -19.01
CA HIS A 264 -16.47 17.40 -20.01
C HIS A 264 -17.33 16.17 -19.62
N VAL A 265 -17.19 15.71 -18.36
CA VAL A 265 -17.89 14.50 -17.87
C VAL A 265 -19.38 14.75 -17.64
N PHE A 266 -19.74 15.83 -16.96
CA PHE A 266 -21.12 16.07 -16.50
C PHE A 266 -21.91 17.03 -17.40
N CYS A 267 -21.24 18.00 -18.02
CA CYS A 267 -21.93 19.11 -18.68
C CYS A 267 -21.90 19.03 -20.21
N LYS A 268 -21.23 18.04 -20.81
CA LYS A 268 -21.09 17.89 -22.28
C LYS A 268 -20.62 19.19 -22.95
N ASN A 269 -19.68 19.89 -22.31
CA ASN A 269 -19.14 21.20 -22.72
C ASN A 269 -20.13 22.39 -22.68
N ASN A 270 -21.27 22.27 -22.01
CA ASN A 270 -22.05 23.45 -21.61
C ASN A 270 -21.51 24.01 -20.28
N ASP A 271 -21.30 25.32 -20.21
CA ASP A 271 -20.88 25.95 -18.97
C ASP A 271 -21.98 25.84 -17.89
N SER A 272 -21.58 25.56 -16.63
CA SER A 272 -22.39 25.67 -15.41
C SER A 272 -23.51 24.65 -15.13
N CYS A 273 -23.33 23.35 -15.43
CA CYS A 273 -24.34 22.34 -15.10
C CYS A 273 -24.33 21.82 -13.63
N ILE A 274 -23.22 22.01 -12.91
CA ILE A 274 -23.11 21.58 -11.51
C ILE A 274 -23.58 22.70 -10.58
N ASN A 275 -24.54 22.38 -9.73
CA ASN A 275 -25.03 23.24 -8.68
C ASN A 275 -24.24 22.97 -7.40
N TYR A 276 -23.17 23.75 -7.19
CA TYR A 276 -22.33 23.63 -6.00
C TYR A 276 -23.09 23.90 -4.70
N ASP A 277 -24.14 24.73 -4.71
CA ASP A 277 -24.94 25.02 -3.51
C ASP A 277 -25.71 23.78 -3.02
N SER A 278 -26.10 22.87 -3.92
CA SER A 278 -26.72 21.60 -3.54
C SER A 278 -25.81 20.72 -2.69
N PHE A 279 -24.49 20.79 -2.89
CA PHE A 279 -23.51 19.99 -2.17
C PHE A 279 -23.11 20.59 -0.82
N LYS A 280 -23.30 21.89 -0.60
CA LYS A 280 -22.97 22.53 0.69
C LYS A 280 -23.65 21.86 1.87
N LYS A 281 -24.88 21.38 1.66
CA LYS A 281 -25.68 20.69 2.69
C LYS A 281 -25.06 19.38 3.17
N PHE A 282 -24.23 18.74 2.35
CA PHE A 282 -23.66 17.42 2.67
C PHE A 282 -22.66 17.51 3.84
N ASN A 283 -22.01 18.67 3.99
CA ASN A 283 -21.10 18.95 5.09
C ASN A 283 -21.82 19.31 6.41
N ASN A 284 -23.09 19.72 6.38
CA ASN A 284 -23.75 20.23 7.59
C ASN A 284 -23.82 19.19 8.71
N TYR A 285 -24.06 17.93 8.35
CA TYR A 285 -24.16 16.83 9.31
C TYR A 285 -22.79 16.37 9.82
N TYR A 286 -21.69 16.77 9.17
CA TYR A 286 -20.32 16.53 9.62
C TYR A 286 -20.02 17.27 10.93
N TYR A 287 -20.74 18.36 11.23
CA TYR A 287 -20.62 19.08 12.49
C TYR A 287 -21.44 18.46 13.63
N LYS A 288 -22.26 17.44 13.37
CA LYS A 288 -23.01 16.76 14.44
C LYS A 288 -22.03 15.97 15.31
N LYS A 289 -22.03 16.22 16.62
CA LYS A 289 -21.22 15.44 17.58
C LYS A 289 -21.59 13.96 17.54
N ALA A 290 -20.59 13.10 17.69
CA ALA A 290 -20.81 11.67 17.94
C ALA A 290 -21.61 11.48 19.24
N SER A 291 -22.37 10.40 19.32
CA SER A 291 -23.04 10.05 20.57
C SER A 291 -22.03 9.67 21.67
N ASN A 292 -22.33 10.05 22.91
CA ASN A 292 -21.51 9.67 24.06
C ASN A 292 -21.33 8.16 24.18
N LYS A 293 -22.35 7.38 23.81
CA LYS A 293 -22.28 5.91 23.80
C LYS A 293 -21.17 5.41 22.89
N SER A 294 -21.08 5.94 21.67
CA SER A 294 -20.06 5.56 20.69
C SER A 294 -18.66 6.01 21.09
N VAL A 295 -18.53 7.20 21.71
CA VAL A 295 -17.24 7.67 22.25
C VAL A 295 -16.78 6.77 23.41
N LEU A 296 -17.69 6.40 24.32
CA LEU A 296 -17.38 5.52 25.46
C LEU A 296 -17.04 4.09 25.01
N SER A 297 -17.75 3.55 24.00
CA SER A 297 -17.42 2.21 23.49
C SER A 297 -16.02 2.15 22.88
N PHE A 298 -15.59 3.20 22.18
CA PHE A 298 -14.22 3.31 21.68
C PHE A 298 -13.20 3.50 22.81
N LYS A 299 -13.52 4.26 23.86
CA LYS A 299 -12.63 4.37 25.03
C LYS A 299 -12.44 3.01 25.73
N SER A 300 -13.51 2.25 25.92
CA SER A 300 -13.43 0.86 26.41
C SER A 300 -12.63 -0.04 25.46
N LEU A 301 -12.75 0.16 24.13
CA LEU A 301 -11.92 -0.52 23.14
C LEU A 301 -10.43 -0.33 23.46
N LEU A 302 -10.02 0.91 23.72
CA LEU A 302 -8.64 1.28 24.04
C LEU A 302 -8.17 0.83 25.43
N THR A 303 -9.04 0.77 26.43
CA THR A 303 -8.62 0.56 27.83
C THR A 303 -8.77 -0.88 28.34
N GLU A 304 -9.72 -1.64 27.82
CA GLU A 304 -10.09 -2.96 28.37
C GLU A 304 -9.55 -4.12 27.52
N ASN A 305 -9.10 -5.21 28.17
CA ASN A 305 -8.63 -6.44 27.51
C ASN A 305 -7.57 -6.19 26.42
N LYS A 306 -6.59 -5.33 26.73
CA LYS A 306 -5.48 -5.04 25.82
C LYS A 306 -4.63 -6.28 25.58
N LYS A 307 -4.07 -6.42 24.37
CA LYS A 307 -3.07 -7.44 24.10
C LYS A 307 -1.71 -7.07 24.68
N PHE A 308 -1.39 -5.77 24.67
CA PHE A 308 -0.15 -5.23 25.20
C PHE A 308 -0.46 -4.09 26.18
N GLU A 309 0.10 -4.16 27.39
CA GLU A 309 -0.08 -3.13 28.42
C GLU A 309 0.84 -1.93 28.19
N SER A 310 1.97 -2.14 27.50
CA SER A 310 2.97 -1.10 27.25
C SER A 310 3.59 -1.20 25.86
N PHE A 311 4.18 -0.10 25.41
CA PHE A 311 4.94 -0.06 24.15
C PHE A 311 6.14 -1.01 24.18
N ASP A 312 6.83 -1.15 25.30
CA ASP A 312 8.00 -2.03 25.43
C ASP A 312 7.63 -3.52 25.33
N GLU A 313 6.45 -3.89 25.83
CA GLU A 313 5.90 -5.23 25.66
C GLU A 313 5.58 -5.53 24.20
N LEU A 314 4.93 -4.58 23.51
CA LEU A 314 4.66 -4.66 22.06
C LEU A 314 5.96 -4.80 21.24
N ASP A 315 6.96 -3.96 21.51
CA ASP A 315 8.27 -4.02 20.85
C ASP A 315 8.93 -5.37 21.09
N THR A 316 8.98 -5.84 22.34
CA THR A 316 9.58 -7.13 22.70
C THR A 316 8.88 -8.29 22.02
N PHE A 317 7.54 -8.27 21.99
CA PHE A 317 6.75 -9.29 21.31
C PHE A 317 7.12 -9.38 19.83
N TYR A 318 7.03 -8.27 19.07
CA TYR A 318 7.28 -8.30 17.63
C TYR A 318 8.75 -8.49 17.28
N LYS A 319 9.67 -7.97 18.11
CA LYS A 319 11.09 -8.25 18.00
C LYS A 319 11.34 -9.75 18.07
N ASN A 320 10.75 -10.45 19.03
CA ASN A 320 10.90 -11.90 19.14
C ASN A 320 10.15 -12.66 18.04
N HIS A 321 8.93 -12.24 17.73
CA HIS A 321 8.04 -12.89 16.76
C HIS A 321 8.62 -12.85 15.34
N THR A 322 9.29 -11.76 14.97
CA THR A 322 9.93 -11.56 13.67
C THR A 322 11.44 -11.81 13.68
N ASN A 323 11.97 -12.34 14.78
CA ASN A 323 13.40 -12.63 14.90
C ASN A 323 13.79 -13.83 14.04
N ASN A 324 14.68 -13.62 13.10
CA ASN A 324 15.36 -14.69 12.41
C ASN A 324 16.68 -15.01 13.12
N LYS A 325 16.94 -16.30 13.40
CA LYS A 325 18.20 -16.77 14.03
C LYS A 325 19.20 -17.36 13.01
N ARG A 326 18.85 -17.41 11.73
CA ARG A 326 19.67 -18.04 10.69
C ARG A 326 20.78 -17.09 10.23
N LYS A 327 21.34 -17.35 9.03
CA LYS A 327 22.53 -16.73 8.43
C LYS A 327 22.61 -15.19 8.52
N TYR A 328 21.47 -14.50 8.66
CA TYR A 328 21.37 -13.06 8.90
C TYR A 328 20.48 -12.80 10.13
N PRO A 329 21.04 -12.91 11.35
CA PRO A 329 20.24 -12.81 12.55
C PRO A 329 19.73 -11.38 12.72
N GLY A 330 18.46 -11.23 13.10
CA GLY A 330 17.81 -9.93 13.24
C GLY A 330 16.29 -10.02 13.17
N SER A 331 15.63 -8.98 13.65
CA SER A 331 14.17 -8.89 13.68
C SER A 331 13.67 -7.89 12.63
N ASN A 332 12.60 -8.25 11.92
CA ASN A 332 11.99 -7.37 10.92
C ASN A 332 11.21 -6.20 11.53
N ILE A 333 10.86 -6.29 12.82
CA ILE A 333 10.20 -5.24 13.56
C ILE A 333 11.03 -4.94 14.82
N THR A 334 11.53 -3.71 14.93
CA THR A 334 12.36 -3.20 16.04
C THR A 334 11.98 -1.76 16.39
N LEU A 335 10.72 -1.57 16.82
CA LEU A 335 10.10 -0.26 17.00
C LEU A 335 10.90 0.66 17.92
N SER A 336 11.36 0.16 19.08
CA SER A 336 12.04 0.98 20.08
C SER A 336 13.36 1.56 19.55
N ILE A 337 14.15 0.74 18.85
CA ILE A 337 15.43 1.16 18.27
C ILE A 337 15.19 2.12 17.10
N SER A 338 14.28 1.79 16.18
CA SER A 338 13.96 2.64 15.04
C SER A 338 13.44 4.02 15.47
N ILE A 339 12.58 4.10 16.49
CA ILE A 339 12.09 5.39 17.03
C ILE A 339 13.23 6.16 17.70
N SER A 340 14.13 5.49 18.42
CA SER A 340 15.31 6.16 19.00
C SER A 340 16.21 6.76 17.92
N GLU A 341 16.40 6.08 16.79
CA GLU A 341 17.19 6.61 15.68
C GLU A 341 16.48 7.74 14.94
N LEU A 342 15.16 7.61 14.68
CA LEU A 342 14.34 8.68 14.11
C LEU A 342 14.39 9.94 14.97
N SER A 343 14.18 9.80 16.28
CA SER A 343 14.19 10.92 17.21
C SER A 343 15.52 11.66 17.25
N LYS A 344 16.65 10.94 17.17
CA LYS A 344 17.98 11.54 17.06
C LYS A 344 18.21 12.23 15.73
N LEU A 345 17.75 11.62 14.63
CA LEU A 345 17.92 12.17 13.28
C LEU A 345 17.17 13.50 13.11
N TYR A 346 15.95 13.57 13.63
CA TYR A 346 15.05 14.72 13.47
C TYR A 346 14.93 15.60 14.70
N ASN A 347 15.72 15.35 15.75
CA ASN A 347 15.70 16.08 17.03
C ASN A 347 14.30 16.15 17.67
N TRP A 348 13.60 15.02 17.75
CA TRP A 348 12.28 14.98 18.39
C TRP A 348 12.37 15.24 19.89
N THR A 349 11.35 15.92 20.42
CA THR A 349 11.14 16.09 21.86
C THR A 349 10.66 14.77 22.49
N GLU A 350 10.88 14.60 23.79
CA GLU A 350 10.34 13.45 24.53
C GLU A 350 8.81 13.34 24.41
N GLU A 351 8.10 14.48 24.39
CA GLU A 351 6.65 14.51 24.18
C GLU A 351 6.24 13.92 22.83
N LYS A 352 6.95 14.25 21.74
CA LYS A 352 6.68 13.69 20.40
C LYS A 352 7.00 12.20 20.34
N ILE A 353 8.08 11.76 21.02
CA ILE A 353 8.45 10.34 21.13
C ILE A 353 7.35 9.56 21.86
N ASP A 354 6.91 10.06 23.01
CA ASP A 354 5.86 9.42 23.83
C ASP A 354 4.53 9.41 23.08
N TYR A 355 4.17 10.52 22.43
CA TYR A 355 2.97 10.58 21.60
C TYR A 355 2.99 9.52 20.49
N PHE A 356 4.11 9.36 19.79
CA PHE A 356 4.23 8.34 18.75
C PHE A 356 4.15 6.91 19.33
N LYS A 357 4.87 6.62 20.42
CA LYS A 357 4.82 5.30 21.09
C LYS A 357 3.42 4.94 21.55
N THR A 358 2.71 5.87 22.20
CA THR A 358 1.32 5.67 22.64
C THR A 358 0.40 5.44 21.45
N SER A 359 0.58 6.19 20.36
CA SER A 359 -0.27 6.05 19.18
C SER A 359 -0.04 4.72 18.45
N ILE A 360 1.21 4.23 18.39
CA ILE A 360 1.54 2.88 17.91
C ILE A 360 0.88 1.81 18.80
N LEU A 361 1.03 1.91 20.12
CA LEU A 361 0.45 0.96 21.07
C LEU A 361 -1.07 0.86 20.91
N ASN A 362 -1.74 2.00 20.83
CA ASN A 362 -3.19 2.09 20.63
C ASN A 362 -3.61 1.46 19.30
N CYS A 363 -2.88 1.71 18.21
CA CYS A 363 -3.13 1.10 16.90
C CYS A 363 -3.13 -0.43 16.97
N PHE A 364 -2.07 -1.02 17.50
CA PHE A 364 -1.97 -2.48 17.61
C PHE A 364 -3.07 -3.06 18.51
N ASN A 365 -3.31 -2.47 19.69
CA ASN A 365 -4.36 -2.96 20.59
C ASN A 365 -5.75 -2.88 19.96
N CYS A 366 -6.08 -1.78 19.28
CA CYS A 366 -7.33 -1.65 18.53
C CYS A 366 -7.46 -2.71 17.45
N ILE A 367 -6.42 -2.88 16.61
CA ILE A 367 -6.43 -3.89 15.55
C ILE A 367 -6.63 -5.28 16.12
N PHE A 368 -5.87 -5.66 17.15
CA PHE A 368 -6.02 -6.98 17.77
C PHE A 368 -7.42 -7.17 18.34
N LYS A 369 -8.06 -6.14 18.89
CA LYS A 369 -9.41 -6.25 19.43
C LYS A 369 -10.47 -6.45 18.34
N ILE A 370 -10.40 -5.72 17.23
CA ILE A 370 -11.37 -5.86 16.12
C ILE A 370 -11.07 -7.06 15.21
N THR A 371 -9.89 -7.67 15.33
CA THR A 371 -9.50 -8.89 14.61
C THR A 371 -9.52 -10.14 15.50
N ASN A 372 -9.89 -10.01 16.78
CA ASN A 372 -9.97 -11.15 17.70
C ASN A 372 -11.25 -11.96 17.45
N ILE A 373 -11.20 -12.86 16.48
CA ILE A 373 -12.30 -13.73 16.13
C ILE A 373 -12.30 -14.92 17.10
N GLU A 374 -13.36 -15.04 17.89
CA GLU A 374 -13.58 -16.24 18.70
C GLU A 374 -13.58 -17.48 17.78
N ASN A 375 -12.74 -18.48 18.08
CA ASN A 375 -12.64 -19.76 17.38
C ASN A 375 -11.95 -19.76 15.99
N CYS A 376 -11.16 -18.74 15.64
CA CYS A 376 -10.38 -18.76 14.40
C CYS A 376 -8.86 -18.88 14.68
N ASN A 377 -8.17 -19.73 13.92
CA ASN A 377 -6.69 -19.80 13.92
C ASN A 377 -6.04 -18.58 13.23
N ASP A 378 -6.83 -17.60 12.82
CA ASP A 378 -6.46 -16.44 12.03
C ASP A 378 -6.08 -15.24 12.92
N SER A 379 -4.82 -15.19 13.37
CA SER A 379 -4.29 -14.11 14.22
C SER A 379 -3.61 -13.01 13.40
N PHE A 380 -3.92 -11.75 13.72
CA PHE A 380 -3.33 -10.58 13.06
C PHE A 380 -1.80 -10.48 13.21
N GLU A 381 -1.20 -11.12 14.22
CA GLU A 381 0.26 -11.07 14.41
C GLU A 381 1.05 -11.56 13.19
N TYR A 382 0.50 -12.53 12.45
CA TYR A 382 1.10 -13.05 11.23
C TYR A 382 0.85 -12.17 10.00
N ALA A 383 -0.09 -11.23 10.06
CA ALA A 383 -0.43 -10.35 8.94
C ALA A 383 0.65 -9.32 8.62
N ILE A 384 1.54 -9.03 9.57
CA ILE A 384 2.60 -8.05 9.42
C ILE A 384 3.98 -8.71 9.63
N LEU A 385 4.79 -8.71 8.58
CA LEU A 385 6.11 -9.33 8.57
C LEU A 385 7.22 -8.35 8.94
N GLY A 386 7.06 -7.07 8.62
CA GLY A 386 8.10 -6.06 8.79
C GLY A 386 7.56 -4.64 8.83
N ILE A 387 8.23 -3.79 9.59
CA ILE A 387 7.98 -2.35 9.68
C ILE A 387 9.33 -1.67 9.57
N ILE A 388 9.51 -0.89 8.51
CA ILE A 388 10.77 -0.27 8.14
C ILE A 388 10.59 1.24 8.21
N PHE A 389 11.38 1.87 9.07
CA PHE A 389 11.52 3.32 9.06
C PHE A 389 12.78 3.69 8.27
N SER A 390 12.66 4.64 7.36
CA SER A 390 13.73 5.07 6.46
C SER A 390 13.98 6.56 6.59
N GLN A 391 15.22 6.99 6.36
CA GLN A 391 15.52 8.43 6.17
C GLN A 391 15.38 8.86 4.70
N ASP A 392 15.07 7.93 3.80
CA ASP A 392 14.99 8.22 2.38
C ASP A 392 13.67 8.93 2.06
N ASN A 393 13.77 9.95 1.21
CA ASN A 393 12.64 10.68 0.66
C ASN A 393 13.04 11.21 -0.75
N PRO A 394 12.48 10.68 -1.86
CA PRO A 394 11.47 9.63 -1.90
C PRO A 394 12.00 8.25 -1.45
N LEU A 395 11.11 7.36 -1.05
CA LEU A 395 11.48 5.99 -0.69
C LEU A 395 12.05 5.22 -1.90
N ASN A 396 13.17 4.52 -1.71
CA ASN A 396 13.78 3.66 -2.73
C ASN A 396 13.04 2.32 -2.91
N ILE A 397 11.90 2.36 -3.62
CA ILE A 397 11.04 1.21 -3.86
C ILE A 397 11.36 0.62 -5.24
N GLN A 398 11.75 -0.66 -5.29
CA GLN A 398 11.88 -1.40 -6.55
C GLN A 398 10.49 -1.78 -7.08
N SER A 399 9.83 -0.85 -7.75
CA SER A 399 8.57 -1.09 -8.44
C SER A 399 8.74 -0.72 -9.92
N ASN A 400 8.68 -1.72 -10.80
CA ASN A 400 8.65 -1.50 -12.26
C ASN A 400 7.41 -0.71 -12.74
N TYR A 401 6.50 -0.36 -11.84
CA TYR A 401 5.23 0.30 -12.13
C TYR A 401 5.10 1.70 -11.53
N MET A 402 6.09 2.18 -10.76
CA MET A 402 6.05 3.52 -10.15
C MET A 402 7.30 4.28 -10.55
N ASN A 403 7.18 5.11 -11.59
CA ASN A 403 8.22 6.06 -11.97
C ASN A 403 8.35 7.11 -10.86
N ASN A 404 9.41 7.07 -10.04
CA ASN A 404 9.92 8.19 -9.23
C ASN A 404 8.88 9.08 -8.50
N GLU A 405 7.71 8.56 -8.12
CA GLU A 405 6.74 9.36 -7.36
C GLU A 405 7.19 9.48 -5.90
N TYR A 406 7.06 10.68 -5.35
CA TYR A 406 7.21 10.94 -3.92
C TYR A 406 6.26 10.02 -3.14
N SER A 407 6.82 8.95 -2.58
CA SER A 407 6.08 8.01 -1.72
C SER A 407 6.58 8.19 -0.30
N GLU A 408 5.71 8.71 0.56
CA GLU A 408 5.97 8.93 1.99
C GLU A 408 5.83 7.65 2.82
N SER A 409 4.98 6.73 2.34
CA SER A 409 4.79 5.41 2.88
C SER A 409 4.51 4.40 1.76
N TYR A 410 4.86 3.14 2.00
CA TYR A 410 4.57 2.03 1.12
C TYR A 410 4.13 0.82 1.92
N THR A 411 3.04 0.19 1.49
CA THR A 411 2.55 -1.08 2.03
C THR A 411 2.72 -2.16 0.97
N GLY A 412 3.67 -3.07 1.20
CA GLY A 412 3.81 -4.27 0.40
C GLY A 412 2.92 -5.38 0.94
N VAL A 413 2.32 -6.16 0.04
CA VAL A 413 1.46 -7.30 0.39
C VAL A 413 1.86 -8.53 -0.42
N SER A 414 1.92 -9.67 0.25
CA SER A 414 2.09 -10.97 -0.39
C SER A 414 0.73 -11.65 -0.56
N TYR A 415 0.63 -12.50 -1.59
CA TYR A 415 -0.56 -13.28 -1.87
C TYR A 415 -0.19 -14.75 -1.95
N ILE A 416 -1.06 -15.60 -1.44
CA ILE A 416 -0.90 -17.06 -1.45
C ILE A 416 -1.60 -17.60 -2.69
N LYS A 417 -0.86 -18.37 -3.49
CA LYS A 417 -1.39 -19.06 -4.67
C LYS A 417 -1.71 -20.51 -4.36
N SER A 418 -2.77 -21.02 -4.95
CA SER A 418 -3.06 -22.44 -5.04
C SER A 418 -1.89 -23.20 -5.64
N ARG A 419 -1.54 -24.34 -5.05
CA ARG A 419 -0.51 -25.23 -5.59
C ARG A 419 -0.95 -25.93 -6.89
N PHE A 420 -2.26 -25.99 -7.16
CA PHE A 420 -2.82 -26.82 -8.24
C PHE A 420 -3.09 -26.05 -9.52
N ASN A 421 -3.40 -24.76 -9.44
CA ASN A 421 -3.83 -23.97 -10.60
C ASN A 421 -3.22 -22.55 -10.64
N SER A 422 -2.29 -22.22 -9.73
CA SER A 422 -1.63 -20.90 -9.64
C SER A 422 -2.56 -19.71 -9.41
N ILE A 423 -3.85 -19.94 -9.12
CA ILE A 423 -4.84 -18.93 -8.76
C ILE A 423 -4.50 -18.38 -7.38
N TYR A 424 -4.64 -17.08 -7.16
CA TYR A 424 -4.49 -16.50 -5.82
C TYR A 424 -5.67 -16.94 -4.94
N GLU A 425 -5.47 -17.50 -3.77
CA GLU A 425 -6.58 -17.98 -2.92
C GLU A 425 -6.75 -17.15 -1.65
N SER A 426 -5.69 -16.43 -1.24
CA SER A 426 -5.69 -15.69 0.01
C SER A 426 -4.65 -14.58 0.00
N VAL A 427 -4.87 -13.56 0.82
CA VAL A 427 -3.81 -12.65 1.26
C VAL A 427 -2.85 -13.37 2.20
N GLY A 428 -1.54 -13.08 2.08
CA GLY A 428 -0.47 -13.57 2.95
C GLY A 428 -0.11 -12.57 4.05
N TYR A 429 1.19 -12.29 4.21
CA TYR A 429 1.71 -11.21 5.05
C TYR A 429 1.83 -9.89 4.28
N SER A 430 1.92 -8.79 5.02
CA SER A 430 2.25 -7.45 4.54
C SER A 430 3.50 -6.91 5.22
N TYR A 431 4.08 -5.85 4.67
CA TYR A 431 5.15 -5.09 5.31
C TYR A 431 5.00 -3.59 5.01
N LEU A 432 5.50 -2.77 5.92
CA LEU A 432 5.40 -1.31 5.85
C LEU A 432 6.78 -0.69 5.69
N ILE A 433 6.88 0.31 4.83
CA ILE A 433 8.04 1.18 4.70
C ILE A 433 7.54 2.62 4.87
N ILE A 434 8.13 3.37 5.79
CA ILE A 434 7.69 4.71 6.14
C ILE A 434 8.89 5.65 6.12
N SER A 435 8.78 6.75 5.39
CA SER A 435 9.79 7.80 5.39
C SER A 435 9.71 8.60 6.68
N GLY A 436 10.85 8.78 7.35
CA GLY A 436 10.97 9.57 8.57
C GLY A 436 10.61 11.04 8.37
N ASP A 437 10.80 11.58 7.15
CA ASP A 437 10.38 12.93 6.79
C ASP A 437 8.86 13.10 6.95
N SER A 438 8.06 12.11 6.57
CA SER A 438 6.60 12.19 6.70
C SER A 438 6.14 12.21 8.15
N LEU A 439 6.85 11.50 9.05
CA LEU A 439 6.60 11.52 10.49
C LEU A 439 7.13 12.80 11.18
N ASN A 440 8.05 13.50 10.52
CA ASN A 440 8.67 14.71 11.06
C ASN A 440 8.02 16.01 10.57
N ARG A 441 7.24 15.97 9.49
CA ARG A 441 6.71 17.14 8.78
C ARG A 441 6.03 18.19 9.68
N TYR A 442 5.28 17.73 10.67
CA TYR A 442 4.50 18.59 11.56
C TYR A 442 4.91 18.43 13.03
N SER A 443 4.80 19.53 13.79
CA SER A 443 5.05 19.55 15.23
C SER A 443 3.90 18.98 16.04
N ASP A 444 2.66 19.21 15.59
CA ASP A 444 1.41 18.89 16.28
C ASP A 444 0.24 18.81 15.29
N ASP A 445 -0.87 18.22 15.75
CA ASP A 445 -2.05 17.92 14.92
C ASP A 445 -2.76 19.20 14.43
N ILE A 446 -2.66 20.31 15.16
CA ILE A 446 -3.26 21.60 14.78
C ILE A 446 -2.54 22.19 13.57
N ASN A 447 -1.23 21.92 13.42
CA ASN A 447 -0.41 22.44 12.32
C ASN A 447 -0.34 21.50 11.10
N ASN A 448 -1.10 20.40 11.10
CA ASN A 448 -1.16 19.47 9.96
C ASN A 448 -1.90 20.08 8.76
N HIS A 449 -1.13 20.62 7.80
CA HIS A 449 -1.66 21.24 6.59
C HIS A 449 -2.29 20.23 5.62
N ASP A 450 -1.76 19.02 5.55
CA ASP A 450 -2.30 17.97 4.68
C ASP A 450 -3.73 17.60 5.09
N PHE A 451 -4.00 17.52 6.40
CA PHE A 451 -5.37 17.34 6.91
C PHE A 451 -6.28 18.53 6.59
N LYS A 452 -5.82 19.76 6.83
CA LYS A 452 -6.62 20.98 6.59
C LYS A 452 -7.03 21.13 5.12
N ASN A 453 -6.16 20.71 4.21
CA ASN A 453 -6.42 20.70 2.76
C ASN A 453 -7.21 19.45 2.31
N GLY A 454 -7.54 18.54 3.23
CA GLY A 454 -8.26 17.31 2.94
C GLY A 454 -7.46 16.31 2.11
N ILE A 455 -6.13 16.35 2.15
CA ILE A 455 -5.26 15.33 1.54
C ILE A 455 -5.42 14.03 2.34
N TYR A 456 -5.26 14.11 3.66
CA TYR A 456 -5.55 13.04 4.62
C TYR A 456 -6.83 13.34 5.40
N SER A 457 -7.47 12.28 5.89
CA SER A 457 -8.75 12.34 6.63
C SER A 457 -8.62 12.53 8.14
N GLY A 458 -7.43 12.30 8.71
CA GLY A 458 -7.14 12.48 10.14
C GLY A 458 -6.13 13.60 10.38
N SER A 459 -6.29 14.29 11.51
CA SER A 459 -5.41 15.41 11.92
C SER A 459 -4.05 14.95 12.45
N ASN A 460 -3.91 13.67 12.81
CA ASN A 460 -2.72 13.12 13.43
C ASN A 460 -1.46 13.28 12.56
N ILE A 461 -0.39 13.81 13.15
CA ILE A 461 0.88 14.07 12.44
C ILE A 461 1.63 12.82 11.96
N PHE A 462 1.24 11.62 12.39
CA PHE A 462 1.79 10.34 11.96
C PHE A 462 0.86 9.60 10.99
N SER A 463 0.01 10.33 10.24
CA SER A 463 -0.96 9.76 9.30
C SER A 463 -0.35 8.73 8.34
N SER A 464 0.89 8.93 7.87
CA SER A 464 1.58 7.97 6.98
C SER A 464 1.79 6.58 7.60
N PHE A 465 2.02 6.50 8.92
CA PHE A 465 2.10 5.23 9.66
C PHE A 465 0.73 4.55 9.74
N PHE A 466 -0.31 5.31 10.10
CA PHE A 466 -1.66 4.76 10.22
C PHE A 466 -2.28 4.39 8.88
N ASP A 467 -1.93 5.10 7.80
CA ASP A 467 -2.29 4.72 6.44
C ASP A 467 -1.73 3.33 6.09
N GLY A 468 -0.46 3.09 6.42
CA GLY A 468 0.14 1.77 6.23
C GLY A 468 -0.65 0.66 6.93
N PHE A 469 -0.98 0.86 8.20
CA PHE A 469 -1.77 -0.11 8.97
C PHE A 469 -3.20 -0.26 8.48
N GLY A 470 -3.84 0.82 8.05
CA GLY A 470 -5.17 0.79 7.45
C GLY A 470 -5.20 -0.11 6.22
N ARG A 471 -4.19 -0.03 5.35
CA ARG A 471 -4.03 -0.94 4.19
C ARG A 471 -3.81 -2.38 4.61
N VAL A 472 -2.94 -2.65 5.59
CA VAL A 472 -2.70 -4.02 6.11
C VAL A 472 -4.01 -4.63 6.64
N LEU A 473 -4.77 -3.85 7.41
CA LEU A 473 -6.08 -4.25 7.91
C LEU A 473 -7.07 -4.48 6.75
N GLY A 474 -7.06 -3.64 5.74
CA GLY A 474 -7.88 -3.84 4.53
C GLY A 474 -7.55 -5.16 3.82
N PHE A 475 -6.27 -5.48 3.64
CA PHE A 475 -5.82 -6.74 3.05
C PHE A 475 -6.16 -7.94 3.94
N TYR A 476 -6.17 -7.77 5.25
CA TYR A 476 -6.49 -8.82 6.20
C TYR A 476 -7.87 -9.46 5.94
N LEU A 477 -8.86 -8.69 5.50
CA LEU A 477 -10.18 -9.21 5.12
C LEU A 477 -10.11 -10.18 3.93
N GLY A 478 -9.14 -10.01 3.02
CA GLY A 478 -8.88 -10.92 1.92
C GLY A 478 -8.17 -12.22 2.31
N ARG A 479 -7.79 -12.41 3.58
CA ARG A 479 -7.14 -13.64 4.05
C ARG A 479 -8.17 -14.71 4.41
N THR A 480 -8.02 -15.91 3.87
CA THR A 480 -8.86 -17.07 4.22
C THR A 480 -8.27 -17.84 5.41
N GLU A 481 -9.07 -18.74 6.01
CA GLU A 481 -8.60 -19.61 7.10
C GLU A 481 -7.42 -20.51 6.67
N ASP A 482 -7.49 -21.12 5.48
CA ASP A 482 -6.40 -21.91 4.91
C ASP A 482 -5.13 -21.08 4.71
N GLY A 483 -5.30 -19.84 4.22
CA GLY A 483 -4.21 -18.88 4.07
C GLY A 483 -3.59 -18.52 5.42
N ALA A 484 -4.40 -18.36 6.47
CA ALA A 484 -3.92 -18.09 7.82
C ALA A 484 -3.13 -19.28 8.40
N ASN A 485 -3.62 -20.51 8.23
CA ASN A 485 -2.94 -21.73 8.65
C ASN A 485 -1.59 -21.92 7.94
N TYR A 486 -1.57 -21.67 6.61
CA TYR A 486 -0.34 -21.69 5.83
C TYR A 486 0.65 -20.63 6.32
N LEU A 487 0.18 -19.40 6.56
CA LEU A 487 1.05 -18.32 6.99
C LEU A 487 1.64 -18.59 8.38
N ARG A 488 0.82 -19.06 9.33
CA ARG A 488 1.29 -19.44 10.67
C ARG A 488 2.40 -20.49 10.62
N SER A 489 2.23 -21.52 9.80
CA SER A 489 3.22 -22.61 9.67
C SER A 489 4.48 -22.20 8.89
N SER A 490 4.41 -21.17 8.04
CA SER A 490 5.51 -20.70 7.21
C SER A 490 6.10 -19.34 7.66
N PHE A 491 5.65 -18.80 8.79
CA PHE A 491 6.01 -17.43 9.20
C PHE A 491 7.50 -17.27 9.48
N GLU A 492 8.12 -18.20 10.22
CA GLU A 492 9.57 -18.16 10.50
C GLU A 492 10.39 -18.18 9.19
N GLU A 493 10.01 -19.05 8.25
CA GLU A 493 10.64 -19.15 6.94
C GLU A 493 10.43 -17.89 6.10
N SER A 494 9.24 -17.30 6.15
CA SER A 494 8.90 -16.05 5.47
C SER A 494 9.71 -14.89 6.03
N SER A 495 9.82 -14.79 7.36
CA SER A 495 10.60 -13.76 8.07
C SER A 495 12.08 -13.85 7.73
N PHE A 496 12.61 -15.07 7.58
CA PHE A 496 13.99 -15.30 7.13
C PHE A 496 14.21 -14.85 5.68
N LYS A 497 13.36 -15.30 4.74
CA LYS A 497 13.52 -15.02 3.31
C LYS A 497 13.31 -13.54 2.99
N MET A 498 12.31 -12.94 3.63
CA MET A 498 11.92 -11.55 3.47
C MET A 498 12.35 -10.73 4.69
N ASN A 499 13.65 -10.73 4.97
CA ASN A 499 14.22 -9.83 5.96
C ASN A 499 14.17 -8.36 5.45
N ASN A 500 14.33 -7.36 6.32
CA ASN A 500 14.16 -5.96 5.88
C ASN A 500 15.12 -5.54 4.74
N SER A 501 16.33 -6.11 4.64
CA SER A 501 17.25 -5.83 3.51
C SER A 501 16.79 -6.44 2.17
N THR A 502 15.95 -7.48 2.23
CA THR A 502 15.22 -8.01 1.08
C THR A 502 14.02 -7.12 0.75
N LEU A 503 13.26 -6.72 1.78
CA LEU A 503 12.02 -5.94 1.63
C LEU A 503 12.26 -4.50 1.15
N TYR A 504 13.40 -3.90 1.50
CA TYR A 504 13.73 -2.53 1.15
C TYR A 504 15.23 -2.35 0.86
N LYS A 505 15.53 -1.59 -0.19
CA LYS A 505 16.91 -1.32 -0.66
C LYS A 505 17.48 0.00 -0.17
N GLY A 506 16.65 0.83 0.44
CA GLY A 506 17.04 2.10 1.00
C GLY A 506 17.68 2.01 2.38
N SER A 507 17.84 3.16 3.03
CA SER A 507 18.37 3.23 4.38
C SER A 507 17.34 2.75 5.40
N ILE A 508 17.70 1.77 6.23
CA ILE A 508 16.82 1.21 7.27
C ILE A 508 17.32 1.68 8.64
N LEU A 509 16.46 2.37 9.39
CA LEU A 509 16.72 2.80 10.76
C LEU A 509 16.40 1.66 11.75
N GLY A 510 17.26 1.47 12.73
CA GLY A 510 17.16 0.44 13.76
C GLY A 510 17.61 -0.95 13.30
N TRP A 511 18.24 -1.06 12.13
CA TRP A 511 18.76 -2.31 11.58
C TRP A 511 20.28 -2.33 11.56
N ASN A 512 20.89 -3.34 12.19
CA ASN A 512 22.33 -3.55 12.12
C ASN A 512 22.76 -3.92 10.70
N LYS A 513 23.36 -2.96 9.96
CA LYS A 513 23.94 -3.15 8.61
C LYS A 513 24.86 -4.37 8.50
N SER A 514 25.47 -4.80 9.59
CA SER A 514 26.34 -5.98 9.67
C SER A 514 25.66 -7.30 9.27
N SER A 515 24.32 -7.40 9.28
CA SER A 515 23.61 -8.59 8.78
C SER A 515 23.46 -8.60 7.24
N GLY A 516 23.33 -7.44 6.60
CA GLY A 516 23.25 -7.31 5.13
C GLY A 516 24.63 -7.30 4.47
N GLU A 517 25.61 -6.61 5.07
CA GLU A 517 26.99 -6.62 4.60
C GLU A 517 27.64 -8.00 4.76
N ALA A 518 27.29 -8.78 5.79
CA ALA A 518 27.72 -10.18 5.89
C ALA A 518 27.14 -11.05 4.77
N ALA A 519 25.95 -10.74 4.26
CA ALA A 519 25.34 -11.44 3.13
C ALA A 519 26.07 -11.18 1.81
N GLU A 520 26.29 -9.89 1.52
CA GLU A 520 27.03 -9.48 0.34
C GLU A 520 28.51 -9.88 0.44
N SER A 521 29.13 -9.72 1.61
CA SER A 521 30.49 -10.18 1.90
C SER A 521 30.63 -11.67 1.66
N LEU A 522 29.75 -12.51 2.24
CA LEU A 522 29.87 -13.96 2.09
C LEU A 522 29.59 -14.40 0.64
N THR A 523 28.64 -13.76 -0.04
CA THR A 523 28.37 -14.04 -1.47
C THR A 523 29.57 -13.64 -2.34
N ARG A 524 30.19 -12.49 -2.04
CA ARG A 524 31.40 -12.00 -2.70
C ARG A 524 32.63 -12.88 -2.39
N SER A 525 32.76 -13.39 -1.17
CA SER A 525 33.80 -14.34 -0.76
C SER A 525 33.63 -15.71 -1.41
N ILE A 526 32.38 -16.20 -1.55
CA ILE A 526 32.09 -17.46 -2.27
C ILE A 526 32.38 -17.28 -3.77
N LEU A 527 31.95 -16.17 -4.38
CA LEU A 527 32.29 -15.84 -5.76
C LEU A 527 33.80 -15.75 -5.96
N LEU A 528 34.53 -15.06 -5.07
CA LEU A 528 35.99 -14.99 -5.09
C LEU A 528 36.63 -16.38 -4.97
N ALA A 529 36.13 -17.24 -4.09
CA ALA A 529 36.62 -18.61 -3.95
C ALA A 529 36.38 -19.44 -5.21
N ILE A 530 35.22 -19.30 -5.85
CA ILE A 530 34.92 -19.94 -7.15
C ILE A 530 35.87 -19.42 -8.24
N TYR A 531 36.11 -18.10 -8.31
CA TYR A 531 37.05 -17.51 -9.25
C TYR A 531 38.48 -18.02 -9.02
N LEU A 532 38.95 -18.08 -7.78
CA LEU A 532 40.28 -18.62 -7.45
C LEU A 532 40.39 -20.10 -7.80
N PHE A 533 39.32 -20.89 -7.59
CA PHE A 533 39.28 -22.29 -7.95
C PHE A 533 39.33 -22.52 -9.47
N ILE A 534 38.55 -21.75 -10.24
CA ILE A 534 38.60 -21.78 -11.72
C ILE A 534 40.00 -21.40 -12.22
N THR A 535 40.59 -20.33 -11.64
CA THR A 535 41.93 -19.87 -12.00
C THR A 535 42.99 -20.94 -11.72
N PHE A 536 42.87 -21.64 -10.58
CA PHE A 536 43.74 -22.76 -10.22
C PHE A 536 43.61 -23.94 -11.20
N ILE A 537 42.39 -24.31 -11.59
CA ILE A 537 42.15 -25.35 -12.61
C ILE A 537 42.77 -24.95 -13.95
N CYS A 538 42.59 -23.70 -14.39
CA CYS A 538 43.20 -23.20 -15.63
C CYS A 538 44.73 -23.29 -15.58
N LEU A 539 45.36 -22.93 -14.46
CA LEU A 539 46.80 -23.07 -14.24
C LEU A 539 47.28 -24.53 -14.36
N ILE A 540 46.57 -25.47 -13.73
CA ILE A 540 46.90 -26.90 -13.83
C ILE A 540 46.82 -27.38 -15.28
N ILE A 541 45.75 -27.02 -16.00
CA ILE A 541 45.57 -27.39 -17.41
C ILE A 541 46.70 -26.82 -18.27
N ILE A 542 47.10 -25.57 -18.04
CA ILE A 542 48.23 -24.93 -18.75
C ILE A 542 49.54 -25.69 -18.48
N VAL A 543 49.80 -26.11 -17.24
CA VAL A 543 51.00 -26.90 -16.89
C VAL A 543 50.98 -28.28 -17.57
N ILE A 544 49.83 -28.95 -17.60
CA ILE A 544 49.67 -30.25 -18.27
C ILE A 544 49.88 -30.12 -19.78
N ILE A 545 49.25 -29.12 -20.42
CA ILE A 545 49.43 -28.88 -21.85
C ILE A 545 50.89 -28.51 -22.16
N SER A 546 51.51 -27.67 -21.34
CA SER A 546 52.91 -27.27 -21.51
C SER A 546 53.86 -28.44 -21.37
N SER A 547 53.65 -29.32 -20.38
CA SER A 547 54.47 -30.53 -20.20
C SER A 547 54.29 -31.52 -21.35
N PHE A 548 53.07 -31.72 -21.85
CA PHE A 548 52.82 -32.51 -23.08
C PHE A 548 53.51 -31.90 -24.31
N LEU A 549 53.43 -30.59 -24.50
CA LEU A 549 54.09 -29.90 -25.60
C LEU A 549 55.61 -30.01 -25.50
N ILE A 550 56.20 -29.81 -24.32
CA ILE A 550 57.63 -29.97 -24.07
C ILE A 550 58.06 -31.42 -24.39
N ALA A 551 57.35 -32.42 -23.87
CA ALA A 551 57.62 -33.83 -24.15
C ALA A 551 57.52 -34.14 -25.65
N HIS A 552 56.50 -33.61 -26.33
CA HIS A 552 56.36 -33.76 -27.78
C HIS A 552 57.54 -33.10 -28.53
N PHE A 553 57.93 -31.87 -28.16
CA PHE A 553 59.04 -31.17 -28.81
C PHE A 553 60.38 -31.87 -28.58
N ILE A 554 60.64 -32.39 -27.36
CA ILE A 554 61.83 -33.20 -27.07
C ILE A 554 61.84 -34.48 -27.91
N LYS A 555 60.70 -35.19 -28.01
CA LYS A 555 60.59 -36.41 -28.83
C LYS A 555 60.79 -36.11 -30.32
N LYS A 556 60.27 -34.98 -30.81
CA LYS A 556 60.44 -34.53 -32.20
C LYS A 556 61.88 -34.11 -32.51
N ALA A 557 62.58 -33.45 -31.57
CA ALA A 557 63.99 -33.12 -31.70
C ALA A 557 64.88 -34.38 -31.77
N LYS A 558 64.68 -35.33 -30.83
CA LYS A 558 65.38 -36.63 -30.86
C LYS A 558 65.14 -37.43 -32.14
N ASN A 559 63.94 -37.36 -32.73
CA ASN A 559 63.65 -38.03 -34.00
C ASN A 559 64.28 -37.32 -35.21
N LYS A 560 64.47 -35.99 -35.16
CA LYS A 560 65.19 -35.26 -36.21
C LYS A 560 66.68 -35.63 -36.26
N ASP A 561 67.31 -35.79 -35.10
CA ASP A 561 68.72 -36.23 -35.02
C ASP A 561 68.92 -37.65 -35.57
N LYS A 562 67.95 -38.55 -35.35
CA LYS A 562 67.98 -39.90 -35.94
C LYS A 562 67.82 -39.91 -37.46
N THR A 563 67.12 -38.93 -38.05
CA THR A 563 67.02 -38.81 -39.51
C THR A 563 68.20 -38.08 -40.16
N ALA A 564 68.99 -37.32 -39.40
CA ALA A 564 70.20 -36.67 -39.90
C ALA A 564 71.37 -37.66 -40.10
N PHE A 565 71.37 -38.79 -39.38
CA PHE A 565 72.34 -39.90 -39.54
C PHE A 565 71.94 -40.96 -40.60
N LYS A 566 70.84 -40.74 -41.33
CA LYS A 566 70.34 -41.67 -42.37
C LYS A 566 70.30 -41.04 -43.78
N LYS A 567 71.05 -39.97 -44.00
CA LYS A 567 71.28 -39.39 -45.33
C LYS A 567 72.75 -39.40 -45.66
#